data_AF-A0A3N5K4V0-F1
#
_entry.id   AF-A0A3N5K4V0-F1
#
_cell.length_a   1.000
_cell.length_b   1.000
_cell.length_c   1.000
_cell.angle_alpha   90.00
_cell.angle_beta   90.00
_cell.angle_gamma   90.00
#
_symmetry.space_group_name_H-M   'P 1'
#
loop_
_entity.id
_entity.type
_entity.pdbx_description
1 polymer ?
#
loop_
_entity_poly.entity_id
_entity_poly.type
_entity_poly.pdbx_seq_one_letter_code
_entity_poly.pdbx_strand_id
1 'polypeptide(L)'
;MAYAKTRTLIPLDNFATILQIDPIHFNSIVTALRPNRNACDSMFTQHDWQFVGKVSRESIAQAIRQAEDTVASYLGYFPVPTWIEEEEHALTRPFKPELTYVRNTDVRGKRQSIVTDRGYFIEGGRKAKTLIQADSAVVYSDPDGDGYNDTATVTVVTTITEPSEIAVYYPSKSGADIWEIRPITVSFGAGVATITFKKYQSPLEVLIEELADSPGDGYRAIDGDVDTNFLDTVDVYRVYNDPSQQLVFLTEDYCVSCGGTGCTACNGYSETGCMYVRDIRNGIVAVSRSDWDSTTESFTQAAFTYCHVPDKVHIWYRAGLQDKTLDVPLIQMDPSWERAIIYYAITLLDTEIEGCENLKRTVSHMRQDLARPMTNGAFAMTARDLDCPLGTSRAGLQLWKKITSPGTRLGGHR
;
A
#
# COMPACT_ATOMS: atom_id res chain seq x y z
N MET A 1 7.76 1.59 -12.47
CA MET A 1 6.39 1.20 -12.22
C MET A 1 5.56 1.82 -13.30
N ALA A 2 4.50 1.14 -13.72
CA ALA A 2 3.32 1.84 -14.18
C ALA A 2 2.95 2.92 -13.15
N TYR A 3 3.07 4.18 -13.54
CA TYR A 3 2.70 5.31 -12.71
C TYR A 3 1.18 5.29 -12.49
N ALA A 4 0.74 5.70 -11.30
CA ALA A 4 -0.65 5.96 -10.99
C ALA A 4 -0.73 6.93 -9.81
N LYS A 5 -1.73 7.82 -9.84
CA LYS A 5 -2.03 8.73 -8.74
C LYS A 5 -2.62 7.97 -7.56
N THR A 6 -3.37 6.91 -7.83
CA THR A 6 -3.89 6.01 -6.79
C THR A 6 -2.81 5.03 -6.32
N ARG A 7 -2.37 5.16 -5.06
CA ARG A 7 -1.42 4.21 -4.45
C ARG A 7 -2.11 2.90 -4.08
N THR A 8 -1.70 1.82 -4.75
CA THR A 8 -2.08 0.44 -4.42
C THR A 8 -1.06 -0.21 -3.47
N LEU A 9 -1.40 -1.30 -2.80
CA LEU A 9 -0.45 -2.15 -2.09
C LEU A 9 0.34 -3.03 -3.08
N ILE A 10 -0.35 -3.61 -4.06
CA ILE A 10 0.25 -4.42 -5.12
C ILE A 10 0.86 -3.51 -6.20
N PRO A 11 2.13 -3.67 -6.57
CA PRO A 11 2.72 -2.96 -7.72
C PRO A 11 1.93 -3.22 -9.01
N LEU A 12 1.69 -2.19 -9.81
CA LEU A 12 0.96 -2.34 -11.08
C LEU A 12 1.69 -3.24 -12.09
N ASP A 13 3.02 -3.34 -12.01
CA ASP A 13 3.77 -4.28 -12.88
C ASP A 13 3.51 -5.75 -12.49
N ASN A 14 3.16 -6.04 -11.21
CA ASN A 14 2.72 -7.38 -10.79
C ASN A 14 1.34 -7.71 -11.37
N PHE A 15 0.45 -6.71 -11.51
CA PHE A 15 -0.83 -6.88 -12.19
C PHE A 15 -0.63 -7.36 -13.64
N ALA A 16 0.26 -6.70 -14.39
CA ALA A 16 0.59 -7.11 -15.76
C ALA A 16 1.17 -8.54 -15.79
N THR A 17 2.13 -8.82 -14.92
CA THR A 17 2.77 -10.15 -14.82
C THR A 17 1.76 -11.27 -14.51
N ILE A 18 0.86 -11.06 -13.55
CA ILE A 18 -0.15 -12.06 -13.14
C ILE A 18 -1.16 -12.34 -14.25
N LEU A 19 -1.52 -11.32 -15.02
CA LEU A 19 -2.43 -11.43 -16.16
C LEU A 19 -1.72 -11.81 -17.47
N GLN A 20 -0.41 -12.05 -17.43
CA GLN A 20 0.41 -12.40 -18.61
C GLN A 20 0.39 -11.31 -19.69
N ILE A 21 0.36 -10.05 -19.26
CA ILE A 21 0.53 -8.87 -20.11
C ILE A 21 2.02 -8.53 -20.10
N ASP A 22 2.61 -8.19 -21.25
CA ASP A 22 3.99 -7.71 -21.29
C ASP A 22 4.11 -6.42 -20.46
N PRO A 23 4.93 -6.40 -19.39
CA PRO A 23 5.12 -5.20 -18.57
C PRO A 23 5.63 -3.99 -19.36
N ILE A 24 6.35 -4.19 -20.47
CA ILE A 24 6.84 -3.11 -21.34
C ILE A 24 5.66 -2.42 -22.03
N HIS A 25 4.78 -3.18 -22.70
CA HIS A 25 3.59 -2.64 -23.35
C HIS A 25 2.57 -2.07 -22.35
N PHE A 26 2.47 -2.69 -21.18
CA PHE A 26 1.66 -2.16 -20.07
C PHE A 26 2.14 -0.78 -19.60
N ASN A 27 3.44 -0.49 -19.74
CA ASN A 27 4.01 0.81 -19.43
C ASN A 27 3.96 1.81 -20.60
N SER A 28 3.24 1.50 -21.67
CA SER A 28 3.20 2.27 -22.90
C SER A 28 4.58 2.43 -23.57
N ILE A 29 5.43 1.41 -23.47
CA ILE A 29 6.75 1.38 -24.12
C ILE A 29 6.72 0.37 -25.26
N VAL A 30 7.43 0.65 -26.35
CA VAL A 30 7.66 -0.28 -27.48
C VAL A 30 9.15 -0.33 -27.79
N THR A 31 9.64 -1.45 -28.30
CA THR A 31 11.06 -1.61 -28.72
C THR A 31 11.13 -2.29 -30.08
N ALA A 32 12.28 -2.26 -30.73
CA ALA A 32 12.53 -2.98 -31.97
C ALA A 32 12.37 -4.51 -31.79
N LEU A 33 12.71 -5.03 -30.61
CA LEU A 33 12.52 -6.44 -30.24
C LEU A 33 11.04 -6.77 -29.95
N ARG A 34 10.29 -5.81 -29.40
CA ARG A 34 8.88 -5.95 -29.02
C ARG A 34 8.01 -4.86 -29.66
N PRO A 35 7.95 -4.80 -31.00
CA PRO A 35 7.21 -3.76 -31.69
C PRO A 35 5.72 -3.98 -31.51
N ASN A 36 4.94 -2.90 -31.57
CA ASN A 36 3.48 -3.02 -31.61
C ASN A 36 3.04 -3.56 -32.99
N ARG A 37 2.67 -4.85 -33.06
CA ARG A 37 2.30 -5.54 -34.32
C ARG A 37 0.80 -5.50 -34.65
N ASN A 38 0.02 -4.61 -34.04
CA ASN A 38 -1.34 -4.21 -34.47
C ASN A 38 -2.44 -5.31 -34.49
N ALA A 39 -2.66 -6.04 -33.40
CA ALA A 39 -3.98 -6.71 -33.24
C ALA A 39 -4.48 -6.78 -31.80
N CYS A 40 -3.57 -6.94 -30.85
CA CYS A 40 -3.94 -7.24 -29.48
C CYS A 40 -2.98 -6.66 -28.42
N ASP A 41 -1.84 -6.13 -28.82
CA ASP A 41 -0.84 -5.48 -27.95
C ASP A 41 -1.22 -4.00 -27.77
N SER A 42 -2.42 -3.75 -27.25
CA SER A 42 -2.88 -2.41 -26.96
C SER A 42 -2.03 -1.83 -25.82
N MET A 43 -1.36 -0.74 -26.12
CA MET A 43 -0.64 0.04 -25.13
C MET A 43 -1.63 0.58 -24.09
N PHE A 44 -1.24 0.51 -22.82
CA PHE A 44 -2.07 0.99 -21.71
C PHE A 44 -1.76 2.45 -21.43
N THR A 45 -2.71 3.33 -21.70
CA THR A 45 -2.57 4.75 -21.40
C THR A 45 -2.57 5.01 -19.90
N GLN A 46 -2.03 6.17 -19.51
CA GLN A 46 -1.99 6.58 -18.11
C GLN A 46 -3.38 6.91 -17.57
N HIS A 47 -4.20 7.61 -18.36
CA HIS A 47 -5.55 8.05 -18.00
C HIS A 47 -6.59 7.64 -19.05
N ASP A 48 -7.86 7.50 -18.63
CA ASP A 48 -8.95 7.06 -19.52
C ASP A 48 -9.24 8.08 -20.64
N TRP A 49 -9.03 9.38 -20.38
CA TRP A 49 -9.24 10.43 -21.38
C TRP A 49 -8.22 10.38 -22.54
N GLN A 50 -7.06 9.74 -22.33
CA GLN A 50 -6.05 9.57 -23.37
C GLN A 50 -6.48 8.56 -24.44
N PHE A 51 -7.40 7.65 -24.11
CA PHE A 51 -7.99 6.72 -25.07
C PHE A 51 -9.42 6.35 -24.66
N VAL A 52 -10.40 6.96 -25.33
CA VAL A 52 -11.82 6.72 -25.05
C VAL A 52 -12.19 5.25 -25.30
N GLY A 53 -12.81 4.63 -24.29
CA GLY A 53 -13.28 3.24 -24.35
C GLY A 53 -12.28 2.19 -23.91
N LYS A 54 -11.04 2.59 -23.56
CA LYS A 54 -10.04 1.69 -22.97
C LYS A 54 -9.87 1.94 -21.48
N VAL A 55 -9.46 0.89 -20.78
CA VAL A 55 -9.05 0.96 -19.38
C VAL A 55 -7.64 1.55 -19.31
N SER A 56 -7.45 2.61 -18.53
CA SER A 56 -6.13 3.15 -18.22
C SER A 56 -5.48 2.52 -17.00
N ARG A 57 -4.17 2.78 -16.83
CA ARG A 57 -3.41 2.38 -15.64
C ARG A 57 -3.99 2.99 -14.35
N GLU A 58 -4.47 4.22 -14.38
CA GLU A 58 -5.12 4.85 -13.23
C GLU A 58 -6.41 4.13 -12.83
N SER A 59 -7.26 3.77 -13.80
CA SER A 59 -8.51 3.04 -13.52
C SER A 59 -8.25 1.62 -13.01
N ILE A 60 -7.18 0.97 -13.49
CA ILE A 60 -6.69 -0.29 -12.90
C ILE A 60 -6.24 -0.09 -11.46
N ALA A 61 -5.47 0.97 -11.19
CA ALA A 61 -4.99 1.27 -9.84
C ALA A 61 -6.15 1.53 -8.86
N GLN A 62 -7.18 2.26 -9.30
CA GLN A 62 -8.40 2.48 -8.51
C GLN A 62 -9.14 1.18 -8.22
N ALA A 63 -9.32 0.30 -9.22
CA ALA A 63 -9.95 -1.00 -9.04
C ALA A 63 -9.16 -1.92 -8.11
N ILE A 64 -7.83 -1.95 -8.23
CA ILE A 64 -6.96 -2.69 -7.31
C ILE A 64 -7.09 -2.13 -5.90
N ARG A 65 -7.03 -0.81 -5.73
CA ARG A 65 -7.15 -0.17 -4.42
C ARG A 65 -8.48 -0.48 -3.75
N GLN A 66 -9.58 -0.40 -4.50
CA GLN A 66 -10.91 -0.77 -4.01
C GLN A 66 -10.96 -2.26 -3.60
N ALA A 67 -10.36 -3.15 -4.39
CA ALA A 67 -10.27 -4.57 -4.06
C ALA A 67 -9.44 -4.80 -2.77
N GLU A 68 -8.30 -4.12 -2.61
CA GLU A 68 -7.45 -4.19 -1.42
C GLU A 68 -8.18 -3.72 -0.16
N ASP A 69 -8.86 -2.56 -0.23
CA ASP A 69 -9.62 -2.02 0.89
C ASP A 69 -10.79 -2.94 1.29
N THR A 70 -11.47 -3.52 0.29
CA THR A 70 -12.55 -4.51 0.50
C THR A 70 -12.02 -5.78 1.17
N VAL A 71 -10.88 -6.31 0.71
CA VAL A 71 -10.25 -7.47 1.35
C VAL A 71 -9.84 -7.14 2.78
N ALA A 72 -9.21 -5.99 3.00
CA ALA A 72 -8.78 -5.56 4.31
C ALA A 72 -9.97 -5.38 5.28
N SER A 73 -11.12 -4.88 4.82
CA SER A 73 -12.32 -4.74 5.66
C SER A 73 -12.89 -6.08 6.11
N TYR A 74 -12.91 -7.10 5.24
CA TYR A 74 -13.39 -8.44 5.62
C TYR A 74 -12.40 -9.23 6.48
N LEU A 75 -11.10 -9.07 6.21
CA LEU A 75 -10.03 -9.73 6.97
C LEU A 75 -9.85 -9.14 8.38
N GLY A 76 -10.05 -7.82 8.50
CA GLY A 76 -9.71 -7.05 9.70
C GLY A 76 -8.22 -6.67 9.77
N TYR A 77 -7.46 -6.87 8.69
CA TYR A 77 -6.04 -6.51 8.57
C TYR A 77 -5.66 -6.42 7.09
N PHE A 78 -4.53 -5.77 6.78
CA PHE A 78 -4.03 -5.68 5.41
C PHE A 78 -3.22 -6.92 5.00
N PRO A 79 -3.38 -7.44 3.77
CA PRO A 79 -2.65 -8.63 3.30
C PRO A 79 -1.14 -8.42 3.14
N VAL A 80 -0.67 -7.17 3.19
CA VAL A 80 0.73 -6.76 3.29
C VAL A 80 0.83 -5.63 4.33
N PRO A 81 1.93 -5.51 5.09
CA PRO A 81 2.07 -4.45 6.08
C PRO A 81 1.96 -3.05 5.48
N THR A 82 1.07 -2.23 6.05
CA THR A 82 0.95 -0.80 5.74
C THR A 82 1.01 0.03 7.01
N TRP A 83 1.36 1.30 6.87
CA TRP A 83 1.18 2.28 7.92
C TRP A 83 -0.28 2.73 7.96
N ILE A 84 -0.80 2.87 9.18
CA ILE A 84 -2.11 3.42 9.49
C ILE A 84 -1.83 4.75 10.20
N GLU A 85 -2.42 5.80 9.67
CA GLU A 85 -2.20 7.17 10.13
C GLU A 85 -3.42 7.64 10.91
N GLU A 86 -3.17 8.22 12.08
CA GLU A 86 -4.16 8.96 12.88
C GLU A 86 -5.46 8.18 13.15
N GLU A 87 -5.34 6.94 13.61
CA GLU A 87 -6.52 6.17 14.01
C GLU A 87 -7.02 6.65 15.37
N GLU A 88 -8.28 7.09 15.43
CA GLU A 88 -8.88 7.65 16.65
C GLU A 88 -9.64 6.59 17.46
N HIS A 89 -9.37 6.52 18.77
CA HIS A 89 -10.13 5.74 19.75
C HIS A 89 -10.62 6.62 20.89
N ALA A 90 -11.88 6.45 21.28
CA ALA A 90 -12.39 7.01 22.53
C ALA A 90 -11.94 6.15 23.72
N LEU A 91 -11.29 6.77 24.71
CA LEU A 91 -10.82 6.09 25.92
C LEU A 91 -11.84 6.19 27.05
N THR A 92 -12.37 7.39 27.28
CA THR A 92 -13.48 7.62 28.20
C THR A 92 -14.80 7.66 27.42
N ARG A 93 -15.90 7.33 28.10
CA ARG A 93 -17.24 7.54 27.55
C ARG A 93 -17.82 8.77 28.23
N PRO A 94 -17.61 9.98 27.70
CA PRO A 94 -18.07 11.22 28.35
C PRO A 94 -19.59 11.22 28.61
N PHE A 95 -20.36 10.46 27.84
CA PHE A 95 -21.80 10.29 27.99
C PHE A 95 -22.22 9.21 29.01
N LYS A 96 -21.28 8.52 29.69
CA LYS A 96 -21.56 7.49 30.70
C LYS A 96 -20.90 7.86 32.04
N PRO A 97 -21.55 8.74 32.84
CA PRO A 97 -20.97 9.24 34.09
C PRO A 97 -20.65 8.12 35.11
N GLU A 98 -21.34 6.98 35.02
CA GLU A 98 -21.09 5.82 35.86
C GLU A 98 -19.74 5.13 35.62
N LEU A 99 -19.07 5.40 34.49
CA LEU A 99 -17.77 4.83 34.11
C LEU A 99 -16.63 5.82 34.32
N THR A 100 -16.61 6.49 35.48
CA THR A 100 -15.51 7.41 35.81
C THR A 100 -14.21 6.61 36.01
N TYR A 101 -13.31 6.68 35.02
CA TYR A 101 -11.97 6.13 35.13
C TYR A 101 -11.10 7.12 35.90
N VAL A 102 -10.89 6.87 37.19
CA VAL A 102 -10.04 7.73 38.04
C VAL A 102 -8.56 7.58 37.68
N ARG A 103 -8.18 6.50 36.99
CA ARG A 103 -6.80 6.22 36.56
C ARG A 103 -6.83 5.60 35.17
N ASN A 104 -5.80 5.88 34.34
CA ASN A 104 -5.58 5.21 33.05
C ASN A 104 -5.09 3.75 33.28
N THR A 105 -5.92 2.98 33.99
CA THR A 105 -5.72 1.59 34.33
C THR A 105 -7.03 0.81 34.23
N ASP A 106 -6.95 -0.44 33.80
CA ASP A 106 -8.04 -1.40 33.86
C ASP A 106 -8.34 -1.83 35.32
N VAL A 107 -9.39 -2.63 35.50
CA VAL A 107 -9.80 -3.16 36.82
C VAL A 107 -8.74 -4.04 37.50
N ARG A 108 -7.69 -4.44 36.78
CA ARG A 108 -6.54 -5.20 37.31
C ARG A 108 -5.36 -4.30 37.66
N GLY A 109 -5.50 -2.98 37.53
CA GLY A 109 -4.43 -2.01 37.73
C GLY A 109 -3.39 -1.98 36.61
N LYS A 110 -3.65 -2.63 35.46
CA LYS A 110 -2.78 -2.56 34.27
C LYS A 110 -3.18 -1.39 33.39
N ARG A 111 -2.32 -0.91 32.49
CA ARG A 111 -2.68 0.18 31.55
C ARG A 111 -3.95 -0.15 30.76
N GLN A 112 -4.71 0.87 30.34
CA GLN A 112 -5.85 0.63 29.45
C GLN A 112 -5.37 0.05 28.11
N SER A 113 -6.22 -0.77 27.52
CA SER A 113 -6.00 -1.34 26.19
C SER A 113 -7.04 -0.82 25.22
N ILE A 114 -6.58 -0.65 23.99
CA ILE A 114 -7.41 -0.39 22.83
C ILE A 114 -7.21 -1.54 21.83
N VAL A 115 -8.20 -1.75 20.97
CA VAL A 115 -8.13 -2.71 19.89
C VAL A 115 -8.00 -1.90 18.61
N THR A 116 -6.85 -1.94 17.95
CA THR A 116 -6.59 -1.20 16.72
C THR A 116 -7.48 -1.68 15.59
N ASP A 117 -7.89 -0.83 14.65
CA ASP A 117 -8.85 -1.19 13.61
C ASP A 117 -8.32 -2.27 12.67
N ARG A 118 -6.99 -2.35 12.56
CA ARG A 118 -6.30 -3.41 11.82
C ARG A 118 -5.50 -4.28 12.78
N GLY A 119 -5.73 -5.60 12.75
CA GLY A 119 -4.91 -6.57 13.48
C GLY A 119 -3.58 -6.86 12.78
N TYR A 120 -2.84 -7.83 13.28
CA TYR A 120 -1.42 -8.07 12.92
C TYR A 120 -0.57 -6.81 13.13
N PHE A 121 -0.62 -6.28 14.36
CA PHE A 121 0.18 -5.13 14.76
C PHE A 121 1.68 -5.49 14.72
N ILE A 122 2.48 -4.66 14.07
CA ILE A 122 3.93 -4.87 13.95
C ILE A 122 4.67 -3.93 14.91
N GLU A 123 4.46 -2.63 14.73
CA GLU A 123 5.17 -1.59 15.46
C GLU A 123 4.34 -0.31 15.56
N GLY A 124 4.52 0.44 16.64
CA GLY A 124 3.92 1.77 16.81
C GLY A 124 4.85 2.83 16.25
N GLY A 125 4.28 3.86 15.62
CA GLY A 125 5.02 4.93 14.99
C GLY A 125 4.38 5.37 13.68
N ARG A 126 4.88 6.47 13.15
CA ARG A 126 4.44 7.03 11.85
C ARG A 126 5.39 6.63 10.74
N LYS A 127 4.89 6.60 9.52
CA LYS A 127 5.75 6.49 8.33
C LYS A 127 6.64 7.74 8.24
N ALA A 128 7.95 7.55 8.20
CA ALA A 128 8.91 8.61 7.99
C ALA A 128 9.81 8.29 6.79
N LYS A 129 10.34 9.37 6.20
CA LYS A 129 11.26 9.28 5.07
C LYS A 129 12.45 10.19 5.27
N THR A 130 13.63 9.67 4.98
CA THR A 130 14.86 10.45 4.98
C THR A 130 15.60 10.19 3.68
N LEU A 131 16.00 11.26 2.99
CA LEU A 131 16.80 11.16 1.78
C LEU A 131 18.16 10.54 2.13
N ILE A 132 18.55 9.47 1.43
CA ILE A 132 19.87 8.86 1.54
C ILE A 132 20.80 9.53 0.53
N GLN A 133 20.38 9.58 -0.73
CA GLN A 133 21.11 10.19 -1.83
C GLN A 133 20.12 10.74 -2.87
N ALA A 134 20.27 12.01 -3.24
CA ALA A 134 19.56 12.59 -4.36
C ALA A 134 20.34 12.37 -5.66
N ASP A 135 19.62 12.40 -6.78
CA ASP A 135 20.18 12.36 -8.14
C ASP A 135 21.20 11.21 -8.35
N SER A 136 20.93 10.04 -7.77
CA SER A 136 21.75 8.85 -7.96
C SER A 136 21.67 8.39 -9.41
N ALA A 137 22.82 8.30 -10.08
CA ALA A 137 22.90 7.90 -11.48
C ALA A 137 22.34 6.48 -11.69
N VAL A 138 21.53 6.33 -12.74
CA VAL A 138 20.97 5.05 -13.18
C VAL A 138 21.85 4.50 -14.29
N VAL A 139 22.36 3.28 -14.11
CA VAL A 139 23.11 2.57 -15.15
C VAL A 139 22.23 1.49 -15.75
N TYR A 140 21.95 1.61 -17.04
CA TYR A 140 21.23 0.59 -17.80
C TYR A 140 22.18 -0.48 -18.34
N SER A 141 21.80 -1.74 -18.22
CA SER A 141 22.54 -2.88 -18.75
C SER A 141 21.60 -3.92 -19.35
N ASP A 142 22.17 -4.77 -20.20
CA ASP A 142 21.57 -5.96 -20.80
C ASP A 142 22.23 -7.22 -20.20
N PRO A 143 21.67 -7.79 -19.13
CA PRO A 143 22.25 -8.97 -18.49
C PRO A 143 22.05 -10.28 -19.28
N ASP A 144 21.09 -10.34 -20.22
CA ASP A 144 20.74 -11.56 -20.95
C ASP A 144 21.26 -11.60 -22.40
N GLY A 145 21.77 -10.48 -22.90
CA GLY A 145 22.42 -10.36 -24.19
C GLY A 145 21.46 -10.29 -25.38
N ASP A 146 20.18 -9.94 -25.15
CA ASP A 146 19.19 -9.83 -26.22
C ASP A 146 19.29 -8.54 -27.05
N GLY A 147 20.16 -7.61 -26.64
CA GLY A 147 20.41 -6.33 -27.29
C GLY A 147 19.57 -5.17 -26.75
N TYR A 148 18.75 -5.40 -25.71
CA TYR A 148 17.96 -4.38 -25.03
C TYR A 148 18.42 -4.21 -23.58
N ASN A 149 18.87 -3.00 -23.23
CA ASN A 149 19.30 -2.68 -21.87
C ASN A 149 18.10 -2.58 -20.91
N ASP A 150 17.60 -3.73 -20.46
CA ASP A 150 16.34 -3.85 -19.73
C ASP A 150 16.47 -3.62 -18.22
N THR A 151 17.69 -3.62 -17.68
CA THR A 151 17.95 -3.63 -16.25
C THR A 151 18.62 -2.32 -15.83
N ALA A 152 17.97 -1.61 -14.91
CA ALA A 152 18.46 -0.39 -14.30
C ALA A 152 19.14 -0.71 -12.97
N THR A 153 20.36 -0.21 -12.77
CA THR A 153 21.15 -0.41 -11.55
C THR A 153 21.53 0.92 -10.93
N VAL A 154 21.32 1.04 -9.62
CA VAL A 154 21.68 2.21 -8.81
C VAL A 154 22.49 1.75 -7.61
N THR A 155 23.61 2.43 -7.33
CA THR A 155 24.46 2.12 -6.18
C THR A 155 24.56 3.33 -5.24
N VAL A 156 24.37 3.07 -3.94
CA VAL A 156 24.37 4.12 -2.90
C VAL A 156 25.11 3.63 -1.67
N VAL A 157 26.01 4.46 -1.13
CA VAL A 157 26.69 4.19 0.14
C VAL A 157 25.71 4.45 1.28
N THR A 158 25.49 3.47 2.16
CA THR A 158 24.53 3.60 3.26
C THR A 158 24.90 2.72 4.45
N THR A 159 24.47 3.14 5.64
CA THR A 159 24.57 2.34 6.87
C THR A 159 23.33 1.49 7.13
N ILE A 160 22.27 1.69 6.35
CA ILE A 160 21.04 0.91 6.45
C ILE A 160 21.30 -0.50 5.95
N THR A 161 20.83 -1.51 6.70
CA THR A 161 21.06 -2.93 6.40
C THR A 161 19.78 -3.69 6.04
N GLU A 162 18.61 -3.04 6.19
CA GLU A 162 17.31 -3.66 5.96
C GLU A 162 16.83 -3.33 4.54
N PRO A 163 16.70 -4.33 3.63
CA PRO A 163 16.25 -4.09 2.25
C PRO A 163 14.89 -3.41 2.17
N SER A 164 13.97 -3.73 3.09
CA SER A 164 12.61 -3.20 3.10
C SER A 164 12.51 -1.72 3.47
N GLU A 165 13.58 -1.12 4.01
CA GLU A 165 13.64 0.31 4.32
C GLU A 165 14.17 1.15 3.14
N ILE A 166 14.72 0.54 2.09
CA ILE A 166 15.23 1.27 0.93
C ILE A 166 14.13 1.39 -0.12
N ALA A 167 13.86 2.61 -0.57
CA ALA A 167 12.93 2.87 -1.66
C ALA A 167 13.52 3.89 -2.66
N VAL A 168 13.13 3.75 -3.92
CA VAL A 168 13.58 4.61 -5.02
C VAL A 168 12.41 5.47 -5.47
N TYR A 169 12.67 6.74 -5.76
CA TYR A 169 11.68 7.73 -6.18
C TYR A 169 12.17 8.48 -7.41
N TYR A 170 11.22 9.05 -8.15
CA TYR A 170 11.55 10.01 -9.20
C TYR A 170 12.27 11.23 -8.59
N PRO A 171 13.26 11.80 -9.28
CA PRO A 171 14.03 12.92 -8.78
C PRO A 171 13.15 14.15 -8.58
N SER A 172 13.49 14.99 -7.60
CA SER A 172 12.79 16.26 -7.33
C SER A 172 11.29 16.12 -6.96
N LYS A 173 10.85 14.93 -6.53
CA LYS A 173 9.46 14.67 -6.07
C LYS A 173 9.32 14.59 -4.55
N SER A 174 10.37 14.96 -3.81
CA SER A 174 10.39 14.96 -2.33
C SER A 174 9.98 13.61 -1.71
N GLY A 175 10.28 12.51 -2.40
CA GLY A 175 9.90 11.16 -1.96
C GLY A 175 8.39 10.96 -1.84
N ALA A 176 7.55 11.67 -2.62
CA ALA A 176 6.11 11.46 -2.57
C ALA A 176 5.73 10.04 -3.04
N ASP A 177 4.79 9.43 -2.32
CA ASP A 177 4.41 8.02 -2.44
C ASP A 177 3.90 7.60 -3.82
N ILE A 178 3.33 8.54 -4.59
CA ILE A 178 2.84 8.31 -5.97
C ILE A 178 3.98 8.20 -6.99
N TRP A 179 5.18 8.66 -6.63
CA TRP A 179 6.38 8.68 -7.48
C TRP A 179 7.41 7.63 -7.08
N GLU A 180 7.03 6.67 -6.24
CA GLU A 180 7.86 5.53 -5.87
C GLU A 180 8.10 4.64 -7.10
N ILE A 181 9.28 4.04 -7.24
CA ILE A 181 9.57 3.03 -8.27
C ILE A 181 9.50 1.66 -7.59
N ARG A 182 8.57 0.81 -8.01
CA ARG A 182 8.38 -0.54 -7.46
C ARG A 182 7.85 -1.53 -8.52
N PRO A 183 8.07 -2.85 -8.35
CA PRO A 183 8.96 -3.45 -7.36
C PRO A 183 10.45 -3.16 -7.66
N ILE A 184 11.29 -3.21 -6.62
CA ILE A 184 12.75 -3.10 -6.70
C ILE A 184 13.38 -4.31 -5.99
N THR A 185 14.63 -4.62 -6.30
CA THR A 185 15.45 -5.57 -5.56
C THR A 185 16.64 -4.84 -4.96
N VAL A 186 16.93 -5.10 -3.69
CA VAL A 186 18.02 -4.45 -2.96
C VAL A 186 18.96 -5.51 -2.41
N SER A 187 20.25 -5.33 -2.62
CA SER A 187 21.31 -6.18 -2.08
C SER A 187 22.41 -5.32 -1.45
N PHE A 188 23.11 -5.84 -0.45
CA PHE A 188 24.13 -5.10 0.29
C PHE A 188 25.51 -5.76 0.16
N GLY A 189 26.55 -4.94 -0.01
CA GLY A 189 27.95 -5.36 0.02
C GLY A 189 28.88 -4.22 0.43
N ALA A 190 29.75 -4.46 1.42
CA ALA A 190 30.76 -3.50 1.89
C ALA A 190 30.24 -2.07 2.19
N GLY A 191 29.02 -1.94 2.75
CA GLY A 191 28.41 -0.63 3.05
C GLY A 191 27.79 0.07 1.84
N VAL A 192 27.63 -0.63 0.72
CA VAL A 192 26.97 -0.16 -0.50
C VAL A 192 25.69 -0.97 -0.71
N ALA A 193 24.57 -0.27 -0.89
CA ALA A 193 23.33 -0.84 -1.38
C ALA A 193 23.34 -0.81 -2.92
N THR A 194 23.16 -1.99 -3.53
CA THR A 194 22.93 -2.14 -4.97
C THR A 194 21.44 -2.39 -5.18
N ILE A 195 20.79 -1.44 -5.83
CA ILE A 195 19.35 -1.44 -6.10
C ILE A 195 19.14 -1.71 -7.58
N THR A 196 18.31 -2.69 -7.90
CA THR A 196 17.97 -3.03 -9.29
C THR A 196 16.46 -2.96 -9.52
N PHE A 197 16.10 -2.51 -10.71
CA PHE A 197 14.73 -2.49 -11.22
C PHE A 197 14.78 -2.54 -12.76
N LYS A 198 13.63 -2.65 -13.42
CA LYS A 198 13.56 -2.75 -14.88
C LYS A 198 13.44 -1.37 -15.54
N LYS A 199 14.07 -1.17 -16.70
CA LYS A 199 14.07 0.10 -17.43
C LYS A 199 12.65 0.62 -17.73
N TYR A 200 11.71 -0.29 -18.04
CA TYR A 200 10.30 0.08 -18.26
C TYR A 200 9.62 0.69 -17.04
N GLN A 201 10.27 0.66 -15.87
CA GLN A 201 9.76 1.21 -14.64
C GLN A 201 10.12 2.69 -14.42
N SER A 202 10.99 3.26 -15.25
CA SER A 202 11.50 4.63 -15.11
C SER A 202 11.37 5.49 -16.38
N PRO A 203 10.24 5.51 -17.12
CA PRO A 203 10.07 6.47 -18.21
C PRO A 203 10.00 7.90 -17.66
N LEU A 204 10.34 8.89 -18.49
CA LEU A 204 10.20 10.30 -18.11
C LEU A 204 8.72 10.66 -17.87
N GLU A 205 8.45 11.43 -16.80
CA GLU A 205 7.10 11.87 -16.42
C GLU A 205 6.34 12.54 -17.58
N VAL A 206 7.01 13.43 -18.32
CA VAL A 206 6.41 14.13 -19.45
C VAL A 206 5.89 13.17 -20.52
N LEU A 207 6.60 12.07 -20.77
CA LEU A 207 6.19 11.07 -21.77
C LEU A 207 5.02 10.21 -21.28
N ILE A 208 4.91 10.00 -19.97
CA ILE A 208 3.80 9.27 -19.33
C ILE A 208 2.52 10.10 -19.36
N GLU A 209 2.60 11.37 -18.96
CA GLU A 209 1.44 12.25 -18.74
C GLU A 209 0.92 12.87 -20.04
N GLU A 210 1.81 13.41 -20.88
CA GLU A 210 1.39 14.13 -22.08
C GLU A 210 1.09 13.18 -23.25
N LEU A 211 1.59 11.94 -23.18
CA LEU A 211 1.71 11.02 -24.32
C LEU A 211 2.29 11.76 -25.53
N ALA A 212 3.62 11.72 -25.67
CA ALA A 212 4.32 12.42 -26.74
C ALA A 212 3.63 12.20 -28.10
N ASP A 213 3.43 13.29 -28.84
CA ASP A 213 3.01 13.24 -30.23
C ASP A 213 4.12 12.54 -31.03
N SER A 214 4.02 11.22 -31.19
CA SER A 214 4.85 10.52 -32.17
C SER A 214 4.37 10.95 -33.57
N PRO A 215 5.19 11.66 -34.35
CA PRO A 215 4.78 12.12 -35.66
C PRO A 215 4.78 10.93 -36.63
N GLY A 216 3.60 10.35 -36.91
CA GLY A 216 3.43 9.47 -38.08
C GLY A 216 2.42 8.33 -37.96
N ASP A 217 2.31 7.67 -36.80
CA ASP A 217 1.72 6.31 -36.76
C ASP A 217 0.42 6.16 -35.94
N GLY A 218 -0.22 7.26 -35.54
CA GLY A 218 -1.54 7.24 -34.90
C GLY A 218 -1.60 6.58 -33.51
N TYR A 219 -0.51 5.96 -33.04
CA TYR A 219 -0.35 5.41 -31.69
C TYR A 219 0.79 6.13 -30.96
N ARG A 220 0.49 6.66 -29.78
CA ARG A 220 1.43 7.39 -28.93
C ARG A 220 2.15 6.40 -28.02
N ALA A 221 3.38 6.06 -28.41
CA ALA A 221 4.22 5.07 -27.74
C ALA A 221 5.52 5.70 -27.27
N ILE A 222 6.02 5.26 -26.11
CA ILE A 222 7.37 5.61 -25.66
C ILE A 222 8.34 4.66 -26.37
N ASP A 223 9.30 5.22 -27.12
CA ASP A 223 10.36 4.42 -27.73
C ASP A 223 11.34 3.95 -26.65
N GLY A 224 11.34 2.65 -26.41
CA GLY A 224 12.18 1.98 -25.42
C GLY A 224 13.64 1.85 -25.83
N ASP A 225 13.94 1.96 -27.13
CA ASP A 225 15.31 1.86 -27.64
C ASP A 225 16.08 3.19 -27.49
N VAL A 226 15.39 4.27 -27.11
CA VAL A 226 15.97 5.60 -26.88
C VAL A 226 16.15 5.85 -25.38
N ASP A 227 17.39 5.76 -24.90
CA ASP A 227 17.72 5.91 -23.47
C ASP A 227 17.29 7.27 -22.87
N THR A 228 17.27 8.34 -23.67
CA THR A 228 16.83 9.67 -23.21
C THR A 228 15.34 9.77 -22.90
N ASN A 229 14.55 8.71 -23.19
CA ASN A 229 13.15 8.62 -22.78
C ASN A 229 12.96 8.12 -21.35
N PHE A 230 14.06 7.80 -20.65
CA PHE A 230 14.05 7.26 -19.30
C PHE A 230 14.86 8.13 -18.34
N LEU A 231 14.63 7.93 -17.03
CA LEU A 231 15.34 8.65 -15.98
C LEU A 231 16.84 8.29 -15.97
N ASP A 232 17.71 9.28 -16.11
CA ASP A 232 19.15 9.15 -15.92
C ASP A 232 19.57 9.14 -14.44
N THR A 233 18.68 9.64 -13.58
CA THR A 233 18.90 9.86 -12.14
C THR A 233 17.63 9.54 -11.34
N VAL A 234 17.81 9.08 -10.11
CA VAL A 234 16.72 8.80 -9.17
C VAL A 234 17.09 9.26 -7.76
N ASP A 235 16.07 9.52 -6.93
CA ASP A 235 16.30 9.78 -5.50
C ASP A 235 16.13 8.49 -4.69
N VAL A 236 17.08 8.20 -3.82
CA VAL A 236 17.04 7.04 -2.91
C VAL A 236 16.71 7.52 -1.51
N TYR A 237 15.61 7.00 -0.95
CA TYR A 237 15.14 7.33 0.39
C TYR A 237 15.15 6.10 1.29
N ARG A 238 15.36 6.36 2.58
CA ARG A 238 14.99 5.45 3.67
C ARG A 238 13.52 5.66 3.99
N VAL A 239 12.70 4.63 3.91
CA VAL A 239 11.31 4.61 4.39
C VAL A 239 11.25 3.72 5.62
N TYR A 240 10.97 4.31 6.78
CA TYR A 240 11.05 3.61 8.05
C TYR A 240 9.89 4.04 8.97
N ASN A 241 9.72 3.29 10.06
CA ASN A 241 8.82 3.65 11.12
C ASN A 241 9.52 4.58 12.11
N ASP A 242 9.01 5.80 12.30
CA ASP A 242 9.50 6.76 13.30
C ASP A 242 8.81 6.50 14.65
N PRO A 243 9.50 5.85 15.61
CA PRO A 243 8.92 5.48 16.90
C PRO A 243 8.64 6.70 17.78
N SER A 244 9.39 7.79 17.59
CA SER A 244 8.86 9.15 17.48
C SER A 244 7.50 9.47 18.07
N GLN A 245 6.52 9.10 17.24
CA GLN A 245 5.14 9.50 17.32
C GLN A 245 4.28 8.26 17.19
N GLN A 246 4.11 7.53 18.29
CA GLN A 246 3.23 6.36 18.31
C GLN A 246 1.78 6.75 18.57
N LEU A 247 1.55 7.65 19.54
CA LEU A 247 0.22 8.14 19.84
C LEU A 247 0.23 9.54 20.44
N VAL A 248 -0.93 10.18 20.35
CA VAL A 248 -1.26 11.47 20.96
C VAL A 248 -2.57 11.31 21.71
N PHE A 249 -2.55 11.57 23.00
CA PHE A 249 -3.73 11.68 23.84
C PHE A 249 -4.35 13.06 23.66
N LEU A 250 -5.67 13.10 23.52
CA LEU A 250 -6.44 14.33 23.44
C LEU A 250 -7.37 14.41 24.65
N THR A 251 -7.29 15.52 25.37
CA THR A 251 -8.16 15.83 26.51
C THR A 251 -8.93 17.11 26.20
N GLU A 252 -10.24 17.09 26.41
CA GLU A 252 -11.06 18.29 26.35
C GLU A 252 -10.60 19.33 27.39
N ASP A 253 -10.84 20.61 27.12
CA ASP A 253 -10.34 21.70 27.98
C ASP A 253 -10.86 21.54 29.42
N TYR A 254 -9.95 21.22 30.33
CA TYR A 254 -10.23 21.17 31.76
C TYR A 254 -9.69 22.44 32.40
N CYS A 255 -10.50 23.50 32.39
CA CYS A 255 -10.19 24.73 33.10
C CYS A 255 -10.48 24.55 34.59
N VAL A 256 -9.45 24.25 35.39
CA VAL A 256 -9.57 24.04 36.85
C VAL A 256 -10.00 25.32 37.59
N SER A 257 -9.87 26.48 36.96
CA SER A 257 -10.27 27.77 37.53
C SER A 257 -11.04 28.61 36.51
N CYS A 258 -12.37 28.59 36.58
CA CYS A 258 -13.22 29.58 35.94
C CYS A 258 -12.89 30.98 36.50
N GLY A 259 -11.94 31.70 35.90
CA GLY A 259 -11.57 33.06 36.34
C GLY A 259 -10.15 33.55 36.04
N GLY A 260 -9.25 32.72 35.49
CA GLY A 260 -7.91 33.14 35.08
C GLY A 260 -7.78 33.37 33.57
N THR A 261 -6.99 34.35 33.15
CA THR A 261 -6.69 34.73 31.74
C THR A 261 -5.82 33.71 30.98
N GLY A 262 -5.97 32.40 31.23
CA GLY A 262 -5.01 31.37 30.81
C GLY A 262 -5.53 30.22 29.96
N CYS A 263 -6.82 29.86 30.05
CA CYS A 263 -7.37 28.77 29.24
C CYS A 263 -8.02 29.36 27.99
N THR A 264 -7.50 28.98 26.82
CA THR A 264 -8.14 29.34 25.55
C THR A 264 -9.33 28.42 25.38
N ALA A 265 -10.54 28.98 25.52
CA ALA A 265 -11.77 28.22 25.34
C ALA A 265 -11.76 27.50 23.98
N CYS A 266 -12.31 26.28 23.96
CA CYS A 266 -12.40 25.42 22.79
C CYS A 266 -11.06 24.88 22.25
N ASN A 267 -9.99 24.87 23.05
CA ASN A 267 -8.75 24.18 22.70
C ASN A 267 -8.58 22.89 23.52
N GLY A 268 -8.40 21.76 22.85
CA GLY A 268 -7.99 20.51 23.49
C GLY A 268 -6.49 20.53 23.85
N TYR A 269 -6.12 19.77 24.88
CA TYR A 269 -4.72 19.52 25.21
C TYR A 269 -4.26 18.20 24.57
N SER A 270 -3.09 18.24 23.93
CA SER A 270 -2.45 17.07 23.36
C SER A 270 -1.22 16.66 24.18
N GLU A 271 -1.13 15.39 24.57
CA GLU A 271 0.06 14.82 25.23
C GLU A 271 0.54 13.58 24.46
N THR A 272 1.84 13.40 24.30
CA THR A 272 2.41 12.23 23.61
C THR A 272 2.42 10.99 24.51
N GLY A 273 2.52 9.83 23.89
CA GLY A 273 2.75 8.59 24.62
C GLY A 273 3.22 7.46 23.74
N CYS A 274 3.30 6.28 24.36
CA CYS A 274 3.73 5.05 23.69
C CYS A 274 2.70 3.94 23.81
N MET A 275 2.83 3.00 22.89
CA MET A 275 2.06 1.76 22.83
C MET A 275 2.96 0.58 23.17
N TYR A 276 2.39 -0.42 23.83
CA TYR A 276 3.00 -1.74 23.94
C TYR A 276 1.99 -2.82 23.58
N VAL A 277 2.45 -3.84 22.87
CA VAL A 277 1.59 -4.86 22.29
C VAL A 277 1.18 -5.88 23.36
N ARG A 278 -0.12 -6.22 23.40
CA ARG A 278 -0.64 -7.33 24.21
C ARG A 278 -1.01 -8.53 23.36
N ASP A 279 -1.60 -8.29 22.20
CA ASP A 279 -1.94 -9.32 21.21
C ASP A 279 -1.70 -8.77 19.81
N ILE A 280 -0.63 -9.27 19.17
CA ILE A 280 -0.23 -8.91 17.80
C ILE A 280 -1.37 -9.21 16.82
N ARG A 281 -1.97 -10.41 16.92
CA ARG A 281 -2.93 -10.89 15.92
C ARG A 281 -4.19 -10.05 15.94
N ASN A 282 -4.75 -9.80 17.13
CA ASN A 282 -5.99 -9.05 17.29
C ASN A 282 -5.79 -7.53 17.34
N GLY A 283 -4.55 -7.03 17.26
CA GLY A 283 -4.27 -5.60 17.36
C GLY A 283 -4.57 -5.02 18.74
N ILE A 284 -4.43 -5.82 19.81
CA ILE A 284 -4.68 -5.33 21.16
C ILE A 284 -3.39 -4.70 21.68
N VAL A 285 -3.41 -3.39 21.83
CA VAL A 285 -2.30 -2.61 22.36
C VAL A 285 -2.70 -1.96 23.67
N ALA A 286 -1.73 -1.62 24.50
CA ALA A 286 -1.93 -0.84 25.68
C ALA A 286 -1.19 0.48 25.58
N VAL A 287 -1.84 1.53 26.05
CA VAL A 287 -1.41 2.91 25.86
C VAL A 287 -0.94 3.50 27.18
N SER A 288 0.14 4.27 27.13
CA SER A 288 0.67 4.99 28.30
C SER A 288 1.22 6.34 27.89
N ARG A 289 0.99 7.37 28.73
CA ARG A 289 1.69 8.65 28.60
C ARG A 289 3.18 8.43 28.87
N SER A 290 3.98 8.96 27.95
CA SER A 290 5.43 8.84 27.94
C SER A 290 6.02 9.95 27.08
N ASP A 291 7.24 10.37 27.40
CA ASP A 291 7.97 11.36 26.61
C ASP A 291 9.06 10.65 25.80
N TRP A 292 9.17 10.99 24.51
CA TRP A 292 10.22 10.48 23.64
C TRP A 292 11.55 11.14 23.99
N ASP A 293 12.54 10.33 24.36
CA ASP A 293 13.91 10.76 24.55
C ASP A 293 14.71 10.49 23.27
N SER A 294 15.02 11.57 22.53
CA SER A 294 15.77 11.50 21.27
C SER A 294 17.23 11.09 21.45
N THR A 295 17.78 11.16 22.67
CA THR A 295 19.17 10.74 22.94
C THR A 295 19.27 9.25 23.14
N THR A 296 18.29 8.65 23.84
CA THR A 296 18.25 7.19 24.06
C THR A 296 17.41 6.43 23.04
N GLU A 297 16.74 7.16 22.13
CA GLU A 297 15.77 6.62 21.18
C GLU A 297 14.71 5.74 21.87
N SER A 298 14.22 6.20 23.03
CA SER A 298 13.31 5.44 23.87
C SER A 298 12.24 6.30 24.53
N PHE A 299 11.14 5.67 24.94
CA PHE A 299 10.09 6.34 25.70
C PHE A 299 10.38 6.27 27.19
N THR A 300 10.39 7.44 27.83
CA THR A 300 10.46 7.57 29.28
C THR A 300 9.07 7.73 29.87
N GLN A 301 8.77 6.97 30.92
CA GLN A 301 7.45 7.03 31.55
C GLN A 301 7.21 8.42 32.13
N ALA A 302 6.00 8.95 31.90
CA ALA A 302 5.63 10.24 32.43
C ALA A 302 4.14 10.27 32.85
N ALA A 303 3.76 11.22 33.72
CA ALA A 303 2.40 11.29 34.29
C ALA A 303 1.53 12.33 33.55
N PHE A 304 0.23 12.08 33.36
CA PHE A 304 -0.64 13.08 32.71
C PHE A 304 -0.59 14.42 33.44
N THR A 305 -0.47 15.51 32.68
CA THR A 305 -0.29 16.86 33.22
C THR A 305 -1.44 17.27 34.13
N TYR A 306 -2.68 16.90 33.79
CA TYR A 306 -3.88 17.30 34.52
C TYR A 306 -4.45 16.22 35.46
N CYS A 307 -3.69 15.13 35.71
CA CYS A 307 -4.15 13.98 36.49
C CYS A 307 -5.53 13.43 36.07
N HIS A 308 -5.95 13.71 34.84
CA HIS A 308 -7.20 13.29 34.23
C HIS A 308 -6.92 12.22 33.17
N VAL A 309 -7.90 11.36 32.91
CA VAL A 309 -7.79 10.37 31.83
C VAL A 309 -8.16 11.07 30.52
N PRO A 310 -7.33 10.97 29.48
CA PRO A 310 -7.64 11.59 28.20
C PRO A 310 -8.93 11.02 27.59
N ASP A 311 -9.65 11.86 26.84
CA ASP A 311 -10.94 11.50 26.27
C ASP A 311 -10.78 10.63 25.03
N LYS A 312 -9.77 10.95 24.22
CA LYS A 312 -9.45 10.26 22.98
C LYS A 312 -7.95 9.97 22.88
N VAL A 313 -7.62 9.06 21.99
CA VAL A 313 -6.25 8.81 21.56
C VAL A 313 -6.20 8.68 20.06
N HIS A 314 -5.25 9.36 19.44
CA HIS A 314 -4.85 9.16 18.05
C HIS A 314 -3.62 8.28 18.04
N ILE A 315 -3.63 7.22 17.25
CA ILE A 315 -2.51 6.28 17.14
C ILE A 315 -1.99 6.19 15.71
N TRP A 316 -0.68 6.04 15.58
CA TRP A 316 0.02 5.75 14.34
C TRP A 316 0.76 4.43 14.53
N TYR A 317 0.60 3.53 13.58
CA TYR A 317 1.23 2.21 13.66
C TYR A 317 1.34 1.54 12.30
N ARG A 318 2.18 0.51 12.22
CA ARG A 318 2.29 -0.38 11.08
C ARG A 318 1.63 -1.71 11.40
N ALA A 319 0.76 -2.18 10.51
CA ALA A 319 0.08 -3.47 10.66
C ALA A 319 -0.23 -4.15 9.32
N GLY A 320 -0.34 -5.47 9.38
CA GLY A 320 -0.65 -6.33 8.25
C GLY A 320 0.03 -7.69 8.35
N LEU A 321 -0.39 -8.61 7.49
CA LEU A 321 0.15 -9.97 7.48
C LEU A 321 1.59 -9.98 6.98
N GLN A 322 2.50 -10.58 7.75
CA GLN A 322 3.88 -10.81 7.34
C GLN A 322 4.07 -12.27 6.92
N ASP A 323 4.23 -12.53 5.63
CA ASP A 323 4.61 -13.85 5.13
C ASP A 323 6.14 -14.02 5.19
N LYS A 324 6.62 -14.63 6.27
CA LYS A 324 8.05 -14.86 6.52
C LYS A 324 8.72 -15.82 5.52
N THR A 325 7.97 -16.41 4.59
CA THR A 325 8.54 -17.23 3.52
C THR A 325 9.05 -16.41 2.33
N LEU A 326 8.66 -15.13 2.25
CA LEU A 326 9.11 -14.19 1.23
C LEU A 326 10.44 -13.53 1.61
N ASP A 327 11.19 -13.08 0.62
CA ASP A 327 12.47 -12.39 0.82
C ASP A 327 12.28 -11.06 1.56
N VAL A 328 11.17 -10.35 1.28
CA VAL A 328 10.90 -9.03 1.84
C VAL A 328 9.47 -8.95 2.40
N PRO A 329 9.18 -9.62 3.56
CA PRO A 329 7.83 -9.81 4.09
C PRO A 329 7.10 -8.52 4.51
N LEU A 330 7.83 -7.41 4.57
CA LEU A 330 7.33 -6.10 4.96
C LEU A 330 6.73 -5.28 3.81
N ILE A 331 7.03 -5.66 2.57
CA ILE A 331 6.58 -4.95 1.36
C ILE A 331 6.00 -5.89 0.29
N GLN A 332 6.34 -7.19 0.33
CA GLN A 332 5.81 -8.18 -0.59
C GLN A 332 4.56 -8.84 -0.02
N MET A 333 3.53 -8.93 -0.84
CA MET A 333 2.32 -9.67 -0.52
C MET A 333 2.50 -11.13 -0.95
N ASP A 334 1.89 -12.06 -0.22
CA ASP A 334 1.81 -13.46 -0.64
C ASP A 334 1.24 -13.55 -2.08
N PRO A 335 1.92 -14.22 -3.03
CA PRO A 335 1.50 -14.27 -4.43
C PRO A 335 0.08 -14.81 -4.66
N SER A 336 -0.41 -15.67 -3.76
CA SER A 336 -1.77 -16.20 -3.81
C SER A 336 -2.82 -15.16 -3.40
N TRP A 337 -2.47 -14.21 -2.52
CA TRP A 337 -3.29 -13.04 -2.22
C TRP A 337 -3.26 -12.03 -3.37
N GLU A 338 -2.07 -11.73 -3.91
CA GLU A 338 -1.94 -10.81 -5.06
C GLU A 338 -2.82 -11.26 -6.23
N ARG A 339 -2.70 -12.54 -6.61
CA ARG A 339 -3.51 -13.12 -7.70
C ARG A 339 -5.02 -13.04 -7.43
N ALA A 340 -5.45 -13.35 -6.21
CA ALA A 340 -6.87 -13.33 -5.86
C ALA A 340 -7.45 -11.91 -5.87
N ILE A 341 -6.69 -10.92 -5.38
CA ILE A 341 -7.06 -9.51 -5.38
C ILE A 341 -7.11 -8.98 -6.81
N ILE A 342 -6.10 -9.26 -7.63
CA ILE A 342 -6.05 -8.82 -9.03
C ILE A 342 -7.22 -9.40 -9.83
N TYR A 343 -7.53 -10.69 -9.68
CA TYR A 343 -8.69 -11.29 -10.34
C TYR A 343 -10.02 -10.70 -9.86
N TYR A 344 -10.11 -10.24 -8.62
CA TYR A 344 -11.31 -9.55 -8.17
C TYR A 344 -11.36 -8.11 -8.71
N ALA A 345 -10.25 -7.39 -8.73
CA ALA A 345 -10.13 -6.04 -9.25
C ALA A 345 -10.59 -5.93 -10.70
N ILE A 346 -10.26 -6.90 -11.56
CA ILE A 346 -10.75 -6.90 -12.96
C ILE A 346 -12.28 -7.00 -13.08
N THR A 347 -12.98 -7.48 -12.04
CA THR A 347 -14.45 -7.53 -12.02
C THR A 347 -15.09 -6.20 -11.62
N LEU A 348 -14.30 -5.31 -11.00
CA LEU A 348 -14.70 -3.96 -10.62
C LEU A 348 -14.52 -2.94 -11.76
N LEU A 349 -13.83 -3.32 -12.84
CA LEU A 349 -13.65 -2.45 -14.01
C LEU A 349 -14.94 -2.33 -14.83
N ASP A 350 -15.34 -1.09 -15.10
CA ASP A 350 -16.52 -0.75 -15.90
C ASP A 350 -16.33 -1.11 -17.38
N THR A 351 -15.12 -0.96 -17.89
CA THR A 351 -14.76 -1.25 -19.29
C THR A 351 -13.99 -2.57 -19.41
N GLU A 352 -14.02 -3.17 -20.59
CA GLU A 352 -13.23 -4.37 -20.86
C GLU A 352 -11.75 -4.01 -21.01
N ILE A 353 -10.89 -4.80 -20.39
CA ILE A 353 -9.44 -4.67 -20.59
C ILE A 353 -9.13 -5.12 -22.02
N GLU A 354 -8.54 -4.24 -22.81
CA GLU A 354 -8.03 -4.63 -24.11
C GLU A 354 -6.80 -5.52 -23.96
N GLY A 355 -6.70 -6.51 -24.83
CA GLY A 355 -5.53 -7.38 -24.90
C GLY A 355 -5.76 -8.58 -25.82
N CYS A 356 -4.75 -9.44 -25.84
CA CYS A 356 -4.77 -10.72 -26.54
C CYS A 356 -5.92 -11.63 -26.12
N GLU A 357 -6.25 -12.59 -27.00
CA GLU A 357 -7.26 -13.61 -26.76
C GLU A 357 -7.05 -14.35 -25.43
N ASN A 358 -5.80 -14.56 -25.01
CA ASN A 358 -5.47 -15.14 -23.71
C ASN A 358 -5.92 -14.28 -22.53
N LEU A 359 -5.70 -12.96 -22.60
CA LEU A 359 -6.14 -12.01 -21.57
C LEU A 359 -7.67 -11.95 -21.55
N LYS A 360 -8.31 -11.77 -22.71
CA LYS A 360 -9.77 -11.74 -22.84
C LYS A 360 -10.42 -13.01 -22.31
N ARG A 361 -9.85 -14.18 -22.60
CA ARG A 361 -10.31 -15.46 -22.07
C ARG A 361 -10.20 -15.51 -20.56
N THR A 362 -9.09 -15.05 -19.99
CA THR A 362 -8.88 -15.00 -18.54
C THR A 362 -9.87 -14.04 -17.87
N VAL A 363 -10.00 -12.81 -18.38
CA VAL A 363 -10.92 -11.80 -17.85
C VAL A 363 -12.36 -12.27 -17.95
N SER A 364 -12.79 -12.79 -19.11
CA SER A 364 -14.13 -13.34 -19.31
C SER A 364 -14.41 -14.52 -18.37
N HIS A 365 -13.43 -15.42 -18.19
CA HIS A 365 -13.56 -16.55 -17.25
C HIS A 365 -13.74 -16.10 -15.80
N MET A 366 -13.00 -15.06 -15.38
CA MET A 366 -13.04 -14.54 -14.00
C MET A 366 -14.26 -13.66 -13.71
N ARG A 367 -14.73 -12.89 -14.71
CA ARG A 367 -15.95 -12.07 -14.63
C ARG A 367 -17.24 -12.89 -14.76
N GLN A 368 -17.14 -14.13 -15.24
CA GLN A 368 -18.30 -15.02 -15.42
C GLN A 368 -19.12 -15.12 -14.12
N ASP A 369 -20.37 -14.68 -14.18
CA ASP A 369 -21.35 -14.85 -13.12
C ASP A 369 -21.79 -16.31 -13.07
N LEU A 370 -21.51 -16.97 -11.95
CA LEU A 370 -21.84 -18.39 -11.76
C LEU A 370 -23.29 -18.63 -11.36
N ALA A 371 -24.02 -17.59 -10.92
CA ALA A 371 -25.43 -17.70 -10.53
C ALA A 371 -26.37 -17.64 -11.73
N ARG A 372 -25.90 -17.07 -12.85
CA ARG A 372 -26.67 -16.97 -14.08
C ARG A 372 -26.69 -18.32 -14.82
N PRO A 373 -27.87 -18.90 -15.11
CA PRO A 373 -27.94 -20.09 -15.95
C PRO A 373 -27.49 -19.73 -17.38
N MET A 374 -26.65 -20.58 -17.98
CA MET A 374 -26.17 -20.41 -19.36
C MET A 374 -26.82 -21.46 -20.25
N THR A 375 -26.95 -21.15 -21.54
CA THR A 375 -27.51 -22.08 -22.53
C THR A 375 -26.74 -23.42 -22.58
N ASN A 376 -25.44 -23.37 -22.28
CA ASN A 376 -24.55 -24.54 -22.32
C ASN A 376 -24.31 -25.20 -20.96
N GLY A 377 -25.03 -24.78 -19.90
CA GLY A 377 -24.92 -25.38 -18.57
C GLY A 377 -25.25 -24.44 -17.42
N ALA A 378 -25.51 -25.02 -16.25
CA ALA A 378 -25.62 -24.29 -14.99
C ALA A 378 -24.51 -24.75 -14.04
N PHE A 379 -23.94 -23.83 -13.26
CA PHE A 379 -23.01 -24.17 -12.21
C PHE A 379 -23.79 -24.54 -10.94
N ALA A 380 -23.36 -25.59 -10.24
CA ALA A 380 -23.89 -25.89 -8.92
C ALA A 380 -23.29 -24.91 -7.91
N MET A 381 -24.09 -23.94 -7.44
CA MET A 381 -23.71 -23.03 -6.37
C MET A 381 -24.34 -23.46 -5.05
N THR A 382 -23.57 -23.37 -3.97
CA THR A 382 -24.12 -23.57 -2.62
C THR A 382 -24.84 -22.30 -2.17
N ALA A 383 -25.78 -22.40 -1.21
CA ALA A 383 -26.42 -21.22 -0.63
C ALA A 383 -25.39 -20.22 -0.05
N ARG A 384 -24.32 -20.75 0.56
CA ARG A 384 -23.20 -19.95 1.07
C ARG A 384 -22.45 -19.18 -0.03
N ASP A 385 -22.35 -19.75 -1.24
CA ASP A 385 -21.74 -19.05 -2.37
C ASP A 385 -22.66 -17.92 -2.89
N LEU A 386 -23.99 -18.11 -2.85
CA LEU A 386 -24.96 -17.07 -3.22
C LEU A 386 -24.98 -15.90 -2.22
N ASP A 387 -24.70 -16.16 -0.95
CA ASP A 387 -24.56 -15.15 0.11
C ASP A 387 -23.19 -14.43 0.10
N CYS A 388 -22.38 -14.62 -0.95
CA CYS A 388 -21.08 -13.97 -1.07
C CYS A 388 -21.23 -12.45 -1.23
N PRO A 389 -20.68 -11.63 -0.31
CA PRO A 389 -20.85 -10.19 -0.38
C PRO A 389 -20.00 -9.53 -1.47
N LEU A 390 -19.05 -10.27 -2.06
CA LEU A 390 -18.23 -9.84 -3.20
C LEU A 390 -18.91 -10.10 -4.55
N GLY A 391 -20.15 -10.61 -4.53
CA GLY A 391 -20.89 -11.03 -5.71
C GLY A 391 -20.63 -12.48 -6.12
N THR A 392 -21.30 -12.89 -7.20
CA THR A 392 -21.33 -14.26 -7.71
C THR A 392 -20.39 -14.48 -8.91
N SER A 393 -19.54 -13.50 -9.22
CA SER A 393 -18.46 -13.67 -10.19
C SER A 393 -17.49 -14.75 -9.69
N ARG A 394 -16.89 -15.51 -10.63
CA ARG A 394 -15.92 -16.56 -10.28
C ARG A 394 -14.79 -16.01 -9.40
N ALA A 395 -14.25 -14.84 -9.73
CA ALA A 395 -13.20 -14.21 -8.95
C ALA A 395 -13.68 -13.77 -7.55
N GLY A 396 -14.87 -13.16 -7.43
CA GLY A 396 -15.45 -12.78 -6.14
C GLY A 396 -15.63 -13.98 -5.21
N LEU A 397 -16.14 -15.09 -5.74
CA LEU A 397 -16.30 -16.34 -4.98
C LEU A 397 -14.95 -16.97 -4.59
N GLN A 398 -13.96 -16.96 -5.49
CA GLN A 398 -12.63 -17.47 -5.18
C GLN A 398 -11.97 -16.66 -4.05
N LEU A 399 -12.05 -15.34 -4.12
CA LEU A 399 -11.54 -14.44 -3.10
C LEU A 399 -12.28 -14.64 -1.76
N TRP A 400 -13.61 -14.75 -1.78
CA TRP A 400 -14.41 -14.98 -0.58
C TRP A 400 -14.11 -16.31 0.11
N LYS A 401 -13.88 -17.37 -0.66
CA LYS A 401 -13.41 -18.67 -0.13
C LYS A 401 -12.05 -18.53 0.56
N LYS A 402 -11.14 -17.73 -0.01
CA LYS A 402 -9.84 -17.45 0.60
C LYS A 402 -9.97 -16.64 1.91
N ILE A 403 -10.78 -15.58 1.92
CA ILE A 403 -11.08 -14.76 3.10
C ILE A 403 -11.70 -15.60 4.23
N THR A 404 -12.65 -16.47 3.89
CA THR A 404 -13.36 -17.30 4.88
C THR A 404 -12.70 -18.63 5.19
N SER A 405 -11.49 -18.87 4.67
CA SER A 405 -10.71 -20.05 5.00
C SER A 405 -10.33 -20.06 6.49
N PRO A 406 -10.35 -21.23 7.16
CA PRO A 406 -9.98 -21.32 8.56
C PRO A 406 -8.59 -20.73 8.83
N GLY A 407 -8.48 -19.88 9.85
CA GLY A 407 -7.22 -19.25 10.24
C GLY A 407 -6.91 -17.93 9.54
N THR A 408 -7.59 -17.61 8.43
CA THR A 408 -7.39 -16.37 7.69
C THR A 408 -8.02 -15.18 8.42
N ARG A 409 -9.34 -15.19 8.64
CA ARG A 409 -10.04 -14.06 9.26
C ARG A 409 -9.70 -13.93 10.74
N LEU A 410 -9.54 -12.69 11.22
CA LEU A 410 -9.52 -12.42 12.67
C LEU A 410 -10.89 -12.77 13.27
N GLY A 411 -10.90 -13.54 14.36
CA GLY A 411 -12.14 -13.99 15.01
C GLY A 411 -13.05 -12.80 15.30
N GLY A 412 -14.27 -12.82 14.75
CA GLY A 412 -15.20 -11.71 14.79
C GLY A 412 -15.62 -11.34 16.22
N HIS A 413 -14.95 -10.35 16.80
CA HIS A 413 -15.37 -9.62 17.99
C HIS A 413 -15.59 -8.13 17.69
N ARG A 414 -16.08 -7.80 16.49
CA ARG A 414 -16.47 -6.44 16.13
C ARG A 414 -17.88 -6.42 15.58
#